data_AF-A0A7D7W7B1-F1
#
_entry.id   AF-A0A7D7W7B1-F1
#
_cell.length_a   1.000
_cell.length_b   1.000
_cell.length_c   1.000
_cell.angle_alpha   90.00
_cell.angle_beta   90.00
_cell.angle_gamma   90.00
#
_symmetry.space_group_name_H-M   'P 1'
#
loop_
_entity.id
_entity.type
_entity.pdbx_description
1 polymer ?
#
loop_
_entity_poly.entity_id
_entity_poly.type
_entity_poly.pdbx_seq_one_letter_code
_entity_poly.pdbx_strand_id
1 'polypeptide(L)'
;MTKHVYPRGEVWASPGFDFYAFLAAGRPGGKGKGSRSGGLPSRIHELRRFVGLEGGSLAEARKRDFEAYAADLPRLRQLAEDHAAQPENAPQLGDSRRKGSALFLGRSRAGKDTLVECTAAELVRLAGLAGLAWSVVRPAGEHASENIGTAEVVHHEDLRFQFSRSYDDALRYLDPNRATFTAARNKNLPPVAPRAILMTSSETLGSLALSMKARKSSEDLATTADKFGAVNVDEFLFRLGFVVEVTKPTSIALDDRDGTKREMLVAISRVEMVPDSRIEEVQNRDGDARLGHIRTSHTLEPIAIVKGCDPAARFLAHEIMAHFSPDVAAKIPEAMQAFAPERQAIEEAHRAILDQRARDHEAAMVAAAEAEYGPDYAAHFAANHLDGDRSPNPLGVPILSDAWRGQFRFPCCIATRAISKTLTAAPAVYRG
;
A
#
# COMPACT_ATOMS: atom_id res chain seq x y z
N MET A 1 -13.50 51.52 -3.94
CA MET A 1 -13.17 50.32 -3.12
C MET A 1 -12.99 49.14 -4.03
N THR A 2 -11.76 48.89 -4.46
CA THR A 2 -11.40 47.81 -5.39
C THR A 2 -11.21 46.52 -4.61
N LYS A 3 -12.09 45.55 -4.89
CA LYS A 3 -12.11 44.21 -4.30
C LYS A 3 -10.85 43.47 -4.75
N HIS A 4 -9.93 43.18 -3.84
CA HIS A 4 -8.76 42.33 -4.14
C HIS A 4 -9.24 40.90 -4.38
N VAL A 5 -9.46 40.57 -5.65
CA VAL A 5 -9.77 39.20 -6.08
C VAL A 5 -8.45 38.54 -6.41
N TYR A 6 -7.96 37.68 -5.51
CA TYR A 6 -7.04 36.62 -5.90
C TYR A 6 -7.75 35.76 -6.97
N PRO A 7 -7.07 35.34 -8.05
CA PRO A 7 -7.65 34.34 -8.94
C PRO A 7 -8.00 33.12 -8.08
N ARG A 8 -9.23 32.65 -8.26
CA ARG A 8 -9.89 31.61 -7.47
C ARG A 8 -8.96 30.44 -7.14
N GLY A 9 -8.85 30.08 -5.87
CA GLY A 9 -8.70 28.68 -5.46
C GLY A 9 -7.48 28.29 -4.64
N GLU A 10 -6.37 29.03 -4.63
CA GLU A 10 -5.17 28.58 -3.91
C GLU A 10 -4.38 29.76 -3.32
N VAL A 11 -4.58 30.06 -2.04
CA VAL A 11 -3.49 30.60 -1.23
C VAL A 11 -2.67 29.38 -0.79
N TRP A 12 -1.73 28.93 -1.62
CA TRP A 12 -0.76 27.88 -1.29
C TRP A 12 0.37 28.44 -0.39
N ALA A 13 0.00 29.16 0.66
CA ALA A 13 0.87 29.34 1.81
C ALA A 13 0.81 28.04 2.61
N SER A 14 1.58 27.03 2.19
CA SER A 14 1.91 25.93 3.08
C SER A 14 2.51 26.53 4.37
N PRO A 15 2.21 25.98 5.57
CA PRO A 15 2.85 26.36 6.84
C PRO A 15 4.39 26.28 6.85
N GLY A 16 5.04 25.94 5.73
CA GLY A 16 6.50 25.96 5.54
C GLY A 16 6.97 26.68 4.26
N PHE A 17 6.20 27.60 3.67
CA PHE A 17 6.71 28.40 2.55
C PHE A 17 7.67 29.48 3.06
N ASP A 18 8.97 29.29 2.81
CA ASP A 18 10.01 30.26 3.11
C ASP A 18 10.45 31.00 1.83
N PHE A 19 10.18 32.30 1.79
CA PHE A 19 10.54 33.23 0.71
C PHE A 19 12.04 33.18 0.36
N TYR A 20 12.90 33.04 1.38
CA TYR A 20 14.35 32.96 1.21
C TYR A 20 14.78 31.57 0.71
N ALA A 21 14.13 30.50 1.18
CA ALA A 21 14.38 29.15 0.67
C ALA A 21 14.01 29.03 -0.83
N PHE A 22 12.91 29.67 -1.26
CA PHE A 22 12.52 29.69 -2.68
C PHE A 22 13.52 30.45 -3.56
N LEU A 23 14.01 31.61 -3.11
CA LEU A 23 15.01 32.38 -3.86
C LEU A 23 16.38 31.70 -3.93
N ALA A 24 16.77 31.02 -2.85
CA ALA A 24 18.04 30.31 -2.76
C ALA A 24 18.01 29.00 -3.56
N ALA A 25 17.03 28.13 -3.30
CA ALA A 25 17.02 26.73 -3.75
C ALA A 25 15.93 26.39 -4.80
N GLY A 26 14.99 27.30 -5.07
CA GLY A 26 13.75 26.97 -5.77
C GLY A 26 12.71 26.36 -4.81
N ARG A 27 11.54 25.94 -5.33
CA ARG A 27 10.40 25.46 -4.52
C ARG A 27 10.81 24.44 -3.45
N PRO A 28 10.37 24.59 -2.19
CA PRO A 28 10.49 23.53 -1.19
C PRO A 28 9.74 22.28 -1.68
N GLY A 29 10.43 21.15 -1.79
CA GLY A 29 9.84 19.86 -2.19
C GLY A 29 9.93 19.50 -3.69
N GLY A 30 10.48 20.36 -4.54
CA GLY A 30 10.66 20.08 -5.97
C GLY A 30 12.05 19.55 -6.33
N LYS A 31 12.40 18.31 -5.98
CA LYS A 31 13.56 17.65 -6.61
C LYS A 31 13.11 16.83 -7.82
N GLY A 32 13.02 17.49 -8.97
CA GLY A 32 12.84 16.84 -10.25
C GLY A 32 13.50 17.65 -11.36
N LYS A 33 14.53 17.06 -12.00
CA LYS A 33 15.13 17.52 -13.25
C LYS A 33 14.01 17.69 -14.29
N GLY A 34 13.50 18.91 -14.44
CA GLY A 34 12.31 19.22 -15.25
C GLY A 34 11.61 20.51 -14.85
N SER A 35 11.75 20.99 -13.61
CA SER A 35 11.39 22.39 -13.32
C SER A 35 12.45 23.28 -13.97
N ARG A 36 12.06 24.00 -15.02
CA ARG A 36 12.89 24.93 -15.79
C ARG A 36 13.92 25.61 -14.89
N SER A 37 15.18 25.40 -15.22
CA SER A 37 16.34 26.16 -14.74
C SER A 37 16.22 27.61 -15.18
N GLY A 38 15.22 28.31 -14.65
CA GLY A 38 15.19 29.76 -14.71
C GLY A 38 16.22 30.28 -13.71
N GLY A 39 17.18 31.07 -14.18
CA GLY A 39 18.11 31.77 -13.29
C GLY A 39 17.37 32.58 -12.23
N LEU A 40 18.10 33.18 -11.28
CA LEU A 40 17.53 34.11 -10.30
C LEU A 40 16.47 35.07 -10.88
N PRO A 41 16.63 35.65 -12.10
CA PRO A 41 15.61 36.52 -12.71
C PRO A 41 14.25 35.83 -12.97
N SER A 42 14.23 34.59 -13.41
CA SER A 42 12.98 33.84 -13.68
C SER A 42 12.28 33.42 -12.40
N ARG A 43 13.05 33.08 -11.34
CA ARG A 43 12.51 32.78 -10.00
C ARG A 43 11.89 34.03 -9.37
N ILE A 44 12.54 35.18 -9.56
CA ILE A 44 12.01 36.49 -9.14
C ILE A 44 10.70 36.81 -9.89
N HIS A 45 10.64 36.53 -11.20
CA HIS A 45 9.43 36.73 -11.98
C HIS A 45 8.29 35.79 -11.53
N GLU A 46 8.58 34.53 -11.22
CA GLU A 46 7.60 33.56 -10.70
C GLU A 46 7.05 33.99 -9.33
N LEU A 47 7.91 34.47 -8.41
CA LEU A 47 7.50 35.04 -7.12
C LEU A 47 6.57 36.25 -7.27
N ARG A 48 6.93 37.17 -8.17
CA ARG A 48 6.10 38.35 -8.48
C ARG A 48 4.73 37.94 -8.99
N ARG A 49 4.66 36.92 -9.84
CA ARG A 49 3.41 36.31 -10.31
C ARG A 49 2.61 35.69 -9.16
N PHE A 50 3.25 34.96 -8.26
CA PHE A 50 2.58 34.30 -7.12
C PHE A 50 1.85 35.27 -6.20
N VAL A 51 2.42 36.44 -5.93
CA VAL A 51 1.79 37.45 -5.06
C VAL A 51 0.93 38.46 -5.84
N GLY A 52 0.62 38.18 -7.12
CA GLY A 52 -0.21 39.04 -7.96
C GLY A 52 0.41 40.41 -8.24
N LEU A 53 1.74 40.47 -8.36
CA LEU A 53 2.55 41.64 -8.70
C LEU A 53 3.42 41.38 -9.93
N GLU A 54 2.85 40.81 -10.99
CA GLU A 54 3.55 40.69 -12.28
C GLU A 54 4.03 42.09 -12.73
N GLY A 55 5.35 42.31 -12.73
CA GLY A 55 5.99 43.60 -13.07
C GLY A 55 6.45 44.48 -11.90
N GLY A 56 6.07 44.17 -10.65
CA GLY A 56 6.49 44.93 -9.45
C GLY A 56 7.92 44.62 -8.98
N SER A 57 8.42 45.36 -7.99
CA SER A 57 9.74 45.11 -7.39
C SER A 57 9.70 43.89 -6.43
N LEU A 58 10.89 43.32 -6.15
CA LEU A 58 11.00 42.20 -5.20
C LEU A 58 10.63 42.62 -3.76
N ALA A 59 10.94 43.86 -3.39
CA ALA A 59 10.63 44.40 -2.07
C ALA A 59 9.11 44.54 -1.87
N GLU A 60 8.38 44.95 -2.90
CA GLU A 60 6.91 45.01 -2.88
C GLU A 60 6.29 43.61 -2.81
N ALA A 61 6.84 42.65 -3.55
CA ALA A 61 6.41 41.26 -3.47
C ALA A 61 6.59 40.66 -2.06
N ARG A 62 7.74 40.92 -1.43
CA ARG A 62 8.03 40.51 -0.05
C ARG A 62 7.08 41.15 0.96
N LYS A 63 6.83 42.46 0.83
CA LYS A 63 5.93 43.18 1.72
C LYS A 63 4.50 42.63 1.60
N ARG A 64 4.04 42.35 0.39
CA ARG A 64 2.70 41.83 0.12
C ARG A 64 2.50 40.39 0.62
N ASP A 65 3.52 39.55 0.54
CA ASP A 65 3.52 38.20 1.14
C ASP A 65 3.42 38.26 2.67
N PHE A 66 4.23 39.11 3.29
CA PHE A 66 4.21 39.32 4.74
C PHE A 66 2.87 39.92 5.23
N GLU A 67 2.31 40.88 4.49
CA GLU A 67 0.99 41.46 4.77
C GLU A 67 -0.13 40.44 4.59
N ALA A 68 -0.05 39.56 3.59
CA ALA A 68 -1.02 38.48 3.39
C ALA A 68 -0.95 37.44 4.52
N TYR A 69 0.25 37.05 4.95
CA TYR A 69 0.44 36.17 6.11
C TYR A 69 -0.07 36.82 7.40
N ALA A 70 0.25 38.10 7.64
CA ALA A 70 -0.22 38.85 8.80
C ALA A 70 -1.75 38.99 8.81
N ALA A 71 -2.37 39.16 7.63
CA ALA A 71 -3.82 39.21 7.47
C ALA A 71 -4.50 37.84 7.67
N ASP A 72 -3.81 36.74 7.35
CA ASP A 72 -4.33 35.37 7.52
C ASP A 72 -4.03 34.78 8.92
N LEU A 73 -3.09 35.37 9.66
CA LEU A 73 -2.71 34.95 11.00
C LEU A 73 -3.90 34.83 11.99
N PRO A 74 -4.88 35.75 12.02
CA PRO A 74 -6.07 35.59 12.85
C PRO A 74 -6.91 34.37 12.46
N ARG A 75 -7.05 34.10 11.16
CA ARG A 75 -7.76 32.90 10.67
C ARG A 75 -7.01 31.63 11.04
N LEU A 76 -5.68 31.61 10.95
CA LEU A 76 -4.85 30.45 11.31
C LEU A 76 -4.87 30.18 12.82
N ARG A 77 -4.85 31.23 13.64
CA ARG A 77 -5.03 31.12 15.10
C ARG A 77 -6.42 30.63 15.45
N GLN A 78 -7.45 31.20 14.83
CA GLN A 78 -8.83 30.71 14.96
C GLN A 78 -8.94 29.25 14.51
N LEU A 79 -8.27 28.83 13.44
CA LEU A 79 -8.28 27.43 12.99
C LEU A 79 -7.59 26.48 14.00
N ALA A 80 -6.52 26.94 14.64
CA ALA A 80 -5.83 26.19 15.69
C ALA A 80 -6.65 26.14 16.98
N GLU A 81 -7.33 27.22 17.33
CA GLU A 81 -8.27 27.31 18.45
C GLU A 81 -9.53 26.46 18.18
N ASP A 82 -10.10 26.52 16.98
CA ASP A 82 -11.22 25.70 16.52
C ASP A 82 -10.86 24.21 16.52
N HIS A 83 -9.61 23.87 16.16
CA HIS A 83 -9.09 22.50 16.23
C HIS A 83 -8.90 22.05 17.69
N ALA A 84 -8.41 22.94 18.57
CA ALA A 84 -8.30 22.66 20.01
C ALA A 84 -9.67 22.65 20.71
N ALA A 85 -10.67 23.32 20.15
CA ALA A 85 -12.03 23.44 20.64
C ALA A 85 -13.01 22.45 19.95
N GLN A 86 -12.52 21.54 19.11
CA GLN A 86 -13.37 20.47 18.58
C GLN A 86 -13.92 19.66 19.76
N PRO A 87 -15.25 19.49 19.87
CA PRO A 87 -15.85 18.74 20.96
C PRO A 87 -15.39 17.29 20.90
N GLU A 88 -15.31 16.63 22.05
CA GLU A 88 -15.03 15.20 22.26
C GLU A 88 -15.94 14.24 21.41
N ASN A 89 -16.85 14.77 20.61
CA ASN A 89 -17.87 14.08 19.82
C ASN A 89 -17.63 14.08 18.29
N ALA A 90 -16.47 14.50 17.78
CA ALA A 90 -16.03 13.92 16.51
C ALA A 90 -15.99 12.39 16.71
N PRO A 91 -16.39 11.52 15.75
CA PRO A 91 -16.24 10.08 15.93
C PRO A 91 -14.76 9.78 16.18
N GLN A 92 -14.38 9.64 17.44
CA GLN A 92 -12.99 9.51 17.84
C GLN A 92 -12.52 8.17 17.32
N LEU A 93 -11.70 8.19 16.26
CA LEU A 93 -10.86 7.06 15.94
C LEU A 93 -9.80 7.02 17.05
N GLY A 94 -9.71 5.89 17.74
CA GLY A 94 -8.98 5.71 18.99
C GLY A 94 -8.75 4.24 19.27
N ASP A 95 -8.46 3.87 20.53
CA ASP A 95 -8.07 2.49 20.86
C ASP A 95 -9.15 1.45 20.55
N SER A 96 -10.42 1.83 20.60
CA SER A 96 -11.55 0.93 20.39
C SER A 96 -12.20 1.01 19.01
N ARG A 97 -11.79 1.95 18.15
CA ARG A 97 -12.32 2.12 16.78
C ARG A 97 -11.24 2.67 15.85
N ARG A 98 -10.90 1.90 14.82
CA ARG A 98 -9.95 2.27 13.76
C ARG A 98 -10.57 1.98 12.40
N LYS A 99 -10.09 2.64 11.34
CA LYS A 99 -10.48 2.25 9.97
C LYS A 99 -9.70 0.99 9.60
N GLY A 100 -10.40 -0.08 9.23
CA GLY A 100 -9.78 -1.28 8.66
C GLY A 100 -9.66 -1.14 7.15
N SER A 101 -8.48 -1.35 6.58
CA SER A 101 -8.28 -1.35 5.12
C SER A 101 -7.88 -2.75 4.66
N ALA A 102 -8.50 -3.24 3.59
CA ALA A 102 -8.16 -4.50 2.95
C ALA A 102 -8.02 -4.30 1.44
N LEU A 103 -6.86 -4.66 0.90
CA LEU A 103 -6.54 -4.57 -0.52
C LEU A 103 -6.57 -5.95 -1.16
N PHE A 104 -7.54 -6.17 -2.03
CA PHE A 104 -7.78 -7.40 -2.77
C PHE A 104 -7.13 -7.30 -4.15
N LEU A 105 -6.14 -8.14 -4.36
CA LEU A 105 -5.28 -8.21 -5.52
C LEU A 105 -5.55 -9.51 -6.27
N GLY A 106 -5.33 -9.52 -7.58
CA GLY A 106 -5.66 -10.67 -8.42
C GLY A 106 -5.87 -10.25 -9.87
N ARG A 107 -5.76 -11.19 -10.80
CA ARG A 107 -6.06 -10.93 -12.23
C ARG A 107 -7.52 -10.51 -12.43
N SER A 108 -7.80 -9.88 -13.56
CA SER A 108 -9.18 -9.62 -13.99
C SER A 108 -9.96 -10.94 -14.04
N ARG A 109 -11.21 -10.94 -13.56
CA ARG A 109 -12.06 -12.13 -13.45
C ARG A 109 -11.56 -13.22 -12.49
N ALA A 110 -10.62 -12.91 -11.58
CA ALA A 110 -10.20 -13.84 -10.53
C ALA A 110 -11.23 -14.01 -9.39
N GLY A 111 -12.30 -13.20 -9.36
CA GLY A 111 -13.33 -13.24 -8.32
C GLY A 111 -13.13 -12.26 -7.16
N LYS A 112 -12.23 -11.29 -7.29
CA LYS A 112 -11.96 -10.26 -6.26
C LYS A 112 -13.22 -9.52 -5.83
N ASP A 113 -14.01 -9.03 -6.78
CA ASP A 113 -15.18 -8.22 -6.47
C ASP A 113 -16.22 -9.07 -5.72
N THR A 114 -16.44 -10.32 -6.15
CA THR A 114 -17.28 -11.28 -5.42
C THR A 114 -16.80 -11.51 -3.99
N LEU A 115 -15.49 -11.66 -3.78
CA LEU A 115 -14.92 -11.81 -2.44
C LEU A 115 -15.12 -10.55 -1.58
N VAL A 116 -14.96 -9.36 -2.16
CA VAL A 116 -15.24 -8.10 -1.46
C VAL A 116 -16.72 -7.97 -1.09
N GLU A 117 -17.62 -8.34 -1.99
CA GLU A 117 -19.06 -8.34 -1.73
C GLU A 117 -19.45 -9.28 -0.59
N CYS A 118 -18.92 -10.50 -0.60
CA CYS A 118 -19.11 -11.46 0.48
C CYS A 118 -18.53 -10.94 1.81
N THR A 119 -17.34 -10.33 1.78
CA THR A 119 -16.71 -9.75 2.98
C THR A 119 -17.53 -8.60 3.54
N ALA A 120 -18.01 -7.69 2.68
CA ALA A 120 -18.87 -6.58 3.08
C ALA A 120 -20.20 -7.07 3.67
N ALA A 121 -20.83 -8.07 3.05
CA ALA A 121 -22.06 -8.68 3.56
C ALA A 121 -21.85 -9.30 4.94
N GLU A 122 -20.72 -9.98 5.16
CA GLU A 122 -20.40 -10.56 6.45
C GLU A 122 -20.12 -9.50 7.53
N LEU A 123 -19.42 -8.41 7.19
CA LEU A 123 -19.23 -7.28 8.09
C LEU A 123 -20.57 -6.65 8.52
N VAL A 124 -21.49 -6.45 7.57
CA VAL A 124 -22.85 -5.95 7.85
C VAL A 124 -23.62 -6.93 8.72
N ARG A 125 -23.49 -8.25 8.46
CA ARG A 125 -24.13 -9.29 9.28
C ARG A 125 -23.64 -9.24 10.74
N LEU A 126 -22.33 -9.19 10.95
CA LEU A 126 -21.72 -9.10 12.29
C LEU A 126 -22.14 -7.81 13.00
N ALA A 127 -22.13 -6.67 12.30
CA ALA A 127 -22.63 -5.42 12.87
C ALA A 127 -24.13 -5.49 13.24
N GLY A 128 -24.94 -6.16 12.41
CA GLY A 128 -26.36 -6.39 12.67
C GLY A 128 -26.62 -7.19 13.94
N LEU A 129 -25.78 -8.20 14.23
CA LEU A 129 -25.84 -8.94 15.49
C LEU A 129 -25.56 -8.05 16.71
N ALA A 130 -24.74 -7.01 16.53
CA ALA A 130 -24.45 -6.01 17.57
C ALA A 130 -25.54 -4.90 17.66
N GLY A 131 -26.63 -5.03 16.92
CA GLY A 131 -27.71 -4.03 16.83
C GLY A 131 -27.33 -2.77 16.04
N LEU A 132 -26.30 -2.85 15.18
CA LEU A 132 -25.84 -1.74 14.36
C LEU A 132 -26.24 -1.92 12.89
N ALA A 133 -26.73 -0.86 12.26
CA ALA A 133 -27.01 -0.84 10.83
C ALA A 133 -25.80 -0.24 10.09
N TRP A 134 -25.00 -1.08 9.45
CA TRP A 134 -23.88 -0.62 8.61
C TRP A 134 -24.31 -0.50 7.16
N SER A 135 -24.01 0.65 6.56
CA SER A 135 -24.25 0.92 5.16
C SER A 135 -22.99 0.63 4.33
N VAL A 136 -23.22 0.14 3.10
CA VAL A 136 -22.17 -0.14 2.13
C VAL A 136 -22.30 0.81 0.95
N VAL A 137 -21.21 1.48 0.58
CA VAL A 137 -21.16 2.33 -0.62
C VAL A 137 -20.07 1.86 -1.57
N ARG A 138 -20.32 2.07 -2.87
CA ARG A 138 -19.40 1.74 -3.96
C ARG A 138 -19.13 3.00 -4.79
N PRO A 139 -18.25 3.89 -4.32
CA PRO A 139 -17.92 5.09 -5.08
C PRO A 139 -17.19 4.70 -6.37
N ALA A 140 -17.55 5.36 -7.46
CA ALA A 140 -16.94 5.14 -8.77
C ALA A 140 -16.28 6.43 -9.29
N GLY A 141 -15.24 6.26 -10.11
CA GLY A 141 -14.58 7.34 -10.83
C GLY A 141 -13.40 7.98 -10.11
N GLU A 142 -12.88 9.05 -10.70
CA GLU A 142 -11.77 9.81 -10.15
C GLU A 142 -12.15 10.45 -8.81
N HIS A 143 -11.23 10.42 -7.84
CA HIS A 143 -11.45 10.99 -6.51
C HIS A 143 -12.61 10.33 -5.74
N ALA A 144 -12.83 9.03 -5.97
CA ALA A 144 -13.86 8.21 -5.32
C ALA A 144 -13.90 8.34 -3.79
N SER A 145 -12.76 8.62 -3.15
CA SER A 145 -12.68 8.87 -1.70
C SER A 145 -13.52 10.07 -1.20
N GLU A 146 -13.90 11.00 -2.08
CA GLU A 146 -14.68 12.21 -1.72
C GLU A 146 -16.18 11.96 -1.60
N ASN A 147 -16.71 10.90 -2.23
CA ASN A 147 -18.15 10.69 -2.42
C ASN A 147 -18.75 9.61 -1.50
N ILE A 148 -18.13 9.34 -0.36
CA ILE A 148 -18.52 8.20 0.47
C ILE A 148 -19.48 8.52 1.62
N GLY A 149 -19.71 9.81 1.90
CA GLY A 149 -20.64 10.26 2.93
C GLY A 149 -20.30 9.69 4.32
N THR A 150 -21.31 9.16 5.00
CA THR A 150 -21.19 8.59 6.35
C THR A 150 -21.13 7.07 6.37
N ALA A 151 -20.82 6.43 5.24
CA ALA A 151 -20.88 4.97 5.13
C ALA A 151 -19.86 4.26 6.03
N GLU A 152 -20.28 3.14 6.62
CA GLU A 152 -19.43 2.31 7.48
C GLU A 152 -18.53 1.38 6.66
N VAL A 153 -19.00 0.88 5.51
CA VAL A 153 -18.21 0.02 4.63
C VAL A 153 -18.13 0.66 3.25
N VAL A 154 -16.92 0.75 2.73
CA VAL A 154 -16.64 1.36 1.42
C VAL A 154 -15.95 0.34 0.55
N HIS A 155 -16.44 0.13 -0.66
CA HIS A 155 -15.79 -0.70 -1.66
C HIS A 155 -15.33 0.16 -2.84
N HIS A 156 -14.01 0.34 -2.96
CA HIS A 156 -13.38 0.94 -4.13
C HIS A 156 -13.04 -0.15 -5.14
N GLU A 157 -13.75 -0.15 -6.26
CA GLU A 157 -13.52 -1.10 -7.34
C GLU A 157 -12.34 -0.65 -8.21
N ASP A 158 -11.44 -1.59 -8.50
CA ASP A 158 -10.29 -1.43 -9.40
C ASP A 158 -9.46 -0.16 -9.14
N LEU A 159 -8.94 -0.04 -7.91
CA LEU A 159 -8.10 1.04 -7.45
C LEU A 159 -6.92 1.28 -8.41
N ARG A 160 -6.84 2.53 -8.91
CA ARG A 160 -5.75 3.07 -9.74
C ARG A 160 -5.13 4.30 -9.07
N PHE A 161 -4.05 4.81 -9.65
CA PHE A 161 -3.35 6.02 -9.18
C PHE A 161 -4.22 7.30 -9.08
N GLN A 162 -5.40 7.33 -9.72
CA GLN A 162 -6.35 8.46 -9.72
C GLN A 162 -7.43 8.38 -8.63
N PHE A 163 -7.45 7.33 -7.79
CA PHE A 163 -8.50 7.15 -6.79
C PHE A 163 -8.64 8.33 -5.82
N SER A 164 -7.55 9.07 -5.61
CA SER A 164 -7.51 10.32 -4.84
C SER A 164 -6.79 11.42 -5.62
N ARG A 165 -6.91 12.68 -5.17
CA ARG A 165 -6.26 13.84 -5.82
C ARG A 165 -4.75 13.81 -5.74
N SER A 166 -4.22 13.31 -4.63
CA SER A 166 -2.80 13.20 -4.38
C SER A 166 -2.48 11.93 -3.60
N TYR A 167 -1.22 11.50 -3.65
CA TYR A 167 -0.75 10.39 -2.83
C TYR A 167 -0.91 10.67 -1.33
N ASP A 168 -0.68 11.90 -0.88
CA ASP A 168 -0.84 12.25 0.53
C ASP A 168 -2.32 12.21 0.97
N ASP A 169 -3.25 12.55 0.06
CA ASP A 169 -4.68 12.39 0.34
C ASP A 169 -5.09 10.93 0.42
N ALA A 170 -4.49 10.06 -0.40
CA ALA A 170 -4.66 8.61 -0.27
C ALA A 170 -4.20 8.12 1.11
N LEU A 171 -3.02 8.55 1.56
CA LEU A 171 -2.47 8.15 2.86
C LEU A 171 -3.34 8.64 4.02
N ARG A 172 -3.82 9.89 3.98
CA ARG A 172 -4.77 10.42 4.98
C ARG A 172 -6.07 9.63 4.96
N TYR A 173 -6.58 9.32 3.77
CA TYR A 173 -7.79 8.54 3.60
C TYR A 173 -7.67 7.15 4.22
N LEU A 174 -6.52 6.50 4.08
CA LEU A 174 -6.23 5.18 4.62
C LEU A 174 -5.72 5.19 6.07
N ASP A 175 -5.47 6.36 6.68
CA ASP A 175 -4.97 6.49 8.05
C ASP A 175 -5.89 5.83 9.08
N PRO A 176 -5.58 4.65 9.67
CA PRO A 176 -6.50 3.93 10.54
C PRO A 176 -6.95 4.72 11.77
N ASN A 177 -6.17 5.72 12.20
CA ASN A 177 -6.38 6.46 13.44
C ASN A 177 -6.97 7.85 13.22
N ARG A 178 -7.19 8.29 11.97
CA ARG A 178 -7.64 9.66 11.69
C ARG A 178 -8.85 9.69 10.79
N ALA A 179 -9.81 10.54 11.17
CA ALA A 179 -10.93 10.85 10.32
C ALA A 179 -10.43 11.76 9.20
N THR A 180 -10.83 11.48 7.98
CA THR A 180 -10.34 12.20 6.81
C THR A 180 -11.29 13.35 6.52
N PHE A 181 -10.82 14.58 6.65
CA PHE A 181 -11.52 15.72 6.07
C PHE A 181 -11.29 15.67 4.56
N THR A 182 -12.37 15.53 3.79
CA THR A 182 -12.27 15.54 2.33
C THR A 182 -11.67 16.87 1.88
N ALA A 183 -10.59 16.81 1.10
CA ALA A 183 -9.81 17.98 0.70
C ALA A 183 -10.53 18.89 -0.32
N ALA A 184 -11.86 18.80 -0.49
CA ALA A 184 -12.49 19.47 -1.62
C ALA A 184 -13.96 19.93 -1.49
N ARG A 185 -14.14 21.17 -1.95
CA ARG A 185 -15.35 21.91 -2.33
C ARG A 185 -16.36 22.28 -1.25
N ASN A 186 -16.74 21.38 -0.34
CA ASN A 186 -17.84 21.63 0.60
C ASN A 186 -17.34 21.59 2.04
N LYS A 187 -17.10 22.77 2.63
CA LYS A 187 -16.64 22.96 4.02
C LYS A 187 -17.62 22.45 5.10
N ASN A 188 -18.72 21.81 4.71
CA ASN A 188 -19.81 21.39 5.60
C ASN A 188 -20.04 19.86 5.59
N LEU A 189 -19.19 19.07 4.93
CA LEU A 189 -19.32 17.61 5.00
C LEU A 189 -18.65 17.07 6.27
N PRO A 190 -19.28 16.10 6.95
CA PRO A 190 -18.69 15.49 8.13
C PRO A 190 -17.37 14.77 7.78
N PRO A 191 -16.44 14.65 8.74
CA PRO A 191 -15.22 13.88 8.58
C PRO A 191 -15.53 12.44 8.17
N VAL A 192 -14.76 11.91 7.23
CA VAL A 192 -14.93 10.58 6.68
C VAL A 192 -14.18 9.55 7.52
N ALA A 193 -14.91 8.62 8.14
CA ALA A 193 -14.35 7.60 9.03
C ALA A 193 -15.05 6.23 8.90
N PRO A 194 -15.00 5.59 7.71
CA PRO A 194 -15.57 4.26 7.52
C PRO A 194 -14.93 3.24 8.44
N ARG A 195 -15.70 2.24 8.88
CA ARG A 195 -15.22 1.11 9.66
C ARG A 195 -14.34 0.18 8.81
N ALA A 196 -14.69 0.00 7.54
CA ALA A 196 -13.94 -0.81 6.60
C ALA A 196 -13.81 -0.14 5.22
N ILE A 197 -12.59 -0.16 4.66
CA ILE A 197 -12.24 0.27 3.31
C ILE A 197 -11.74 -0.97 2.56
N LEU A 198 -12.58 -1.50 1.68
CA LEU A 198 -12.28 -2.65 0.84
C LEU A 198 -11.91 -2.14 -0.54
N MET A 199 -10.75 -2.53 -1.05
CA MET A 199 -10.22 -2.02 -2.32
C MET A 199 -9.87 -3.20 -3.21
N THR A 200 -10.32 -3.24 -4.46
CA THR A 200 -9.84 -4.23 -5.43
C THR A 200 -8.81 -3.62 -6.35
N SER A 201 -7.83 -4.37 -6.85
CA SER A 201 -6.97 -3.91 -7.95
C SER A 201 -6.51 -5.09 -8.80
N SER A 202 -6.36 -4.86 -10.11
CA SER A 202 -5.70 -5.81 -11.00
C SER A 202 -4.18 -5.69 -11.00
N GLU A 203 -3.59 -4.72 -10.30
CA GLU A 203 -2.14 -4.58 -10.18
C GLU A 203 -1.57 -5.52 -9.11
N THR A 204 -0.25 -5.71 -9.08
CA THR A 204 0.43 -6.28 -7.89
C THR A 204 0.54 -5.20 -6.82
N LEU A 205 0.81 -5.58 -5.57
CA LEU A 205 0.99 -4.61 -4.48
C LEU A 205 2.06 -3.58 -4.81
N GLY A 206 3.22 -4.03 -5.29
CA GLY A 206 4.34 -3.17 -5.68
C GLY A 206 4.00 -2.25 -6.86
N SER A 207 3.33 -2.79 -7.88
CA SER A 207 2.87 -2.01 -9.03
C SER A 207 1.91 -0.91 -8.61
N LEU A 208 0.92 -1.24 -7.77
CA LEU A 208 -0.07 -0.27 -7.29
C LEU A 208 0.57 0.81 -6.42
N ALA A 209 1.43 0.41 -5.49
CA ALA A 209 2.13 1.36 -4.62
C ALA A 209 3.00 2.33 -5.43
N LEU A 210 3.71 1.82 -6.44
CA LEU A 210 4.52 2.62 -7.36
C LEU A 210 3.66 3.54 -8.23
N SER A 211 2.60 3.03 -8.84
CA SER A 211 1.70 3.80 -9.71
C SER A 211 1.00 4.93 -8.94
N MET A 212 0.52 4.66 -7.73
CA MET A 212 -0.06 5.66 -6.84
C MET A 212 0.94 6.75 -6.44
N LYS A 213 2.18 6.40 -6.10
CA LYS A 213 3.18 7.38 -5.68
C LYS A 213 3.72 8.20 -6.86
N ALA A 214 3.97 7.56 -7.99
CA ALA A 214 4.46 8.21 -9.20
C ALA A 214 3.36 8.97 -9.96
N ARG A 215 2.08 8.73 -9.63
CA ARG A 215 0.89 9.31 -10.27
C ARG A 215 0.85 9.03 -11.78
N LYS A 216 1.11 7.77 -12.14
CA LYS A 216 1.20 7.30 -13.52
C LYS A 216 0.57 5.92 -13.66
N SER A 217 0.07 5.59 -14.85
CA SER A 217 -0.35 4.24 -15.17
C SER A 217 0.85 3.28 -15.19
N SER A 218 0.59 1.98 -15.08
CA SER A 218 1.62 0.96 -15.27
C SER A 218 2.27 1.05 -16.67
N GLU A 219 1.49 1.36 -17.71
CA GLU A 219 2.01 1.55 -19.07
C GLU A 219 2.99 2.74 -19.16
N ASP A 220 2.65 3.87 -18.56
CA ASP A 220 3.52 5.05 -18.52
C ASP A 220 4.79 4.79 -17.68
N LEU A 221 4.66 4.01 -16.60
CA LEU A 221 5.79 3.59 -15.79
C LEU A 221 6.74 2.69 -16.58
N ALA A 222 6.22 1.74 -17.35
CA ALA A 222 7.04 0.86 -18.18
C ALA A 222 7.95 1.64 -19.16
N THR A 223 7.44 2.73 -19.75
CA THR A 223 8.25 3.60 -20.63
C THR A 223 9.28 4.47 -19.90
N THR A 224 9.21 4.54 -18.57
CA THR A 224 10.03 5.42 -17.73
C THR A 224 10.72 4.72 -16.57
N ALA A 225 10.79 3.39 -16.57
CA ALA A 225 11.27 2.56 -15.47
C ALA A 225 12.70 2.91 -15.00
N ASP A 226 13.58 3.31 -15.93
CA ASP A 226 14.97 3.68 -15.64
C ASP A 226 15.15 5.17 -15.29
N LYS A 227 14.09 5.98 -15.36
CA LYS A 227 14.20 7.45 -15.19
C LYS A 227 14.16 7.90 -13.74
N PHE A 228 13.73 7.04 -12.81
CA PHE A 228 13.54 7.39 -11.40
C PHE A 228 14.28 6.43 -10.48
N GLY A 229 14.78 6.95 -9.35
CA GLY A 229 15.31 6.12 -8.28
C GLY A 229 14.22 5.36 -7.53
N ALA A 230 14.61 4.45 -6.64
CA ALA A 230 13.69 3.66 -5.84
C ALA A 230 12.73 4.55 -5.03
N VAL A 231 11.43 4.29 -5.19
CA VAL A 231 10.36 5.07 -4.57
C VAL A 231 10.00 4.50 -3.21
N ASN A 232 10.04 5.32 -2.15
CA ASN A 232 9.59 4.87 -0.83
C ASN A 232 8.06 4.73 -0.78
N VAL A 233 7.60 3.53 -0.45
CA VAL A 233 6.17 3.17 -0.36
C VAL A 233 5.75 2.69 1.04
N ASP A 234 6.64 2.77 2.03
CA ASP A 234 6.42 2.24 3.38
C ASP A 234 5.16 2.79 4.04
N GLU A 235 4.93 4.09 3.92
CA GLU A 235 3.73 4.72 4.49
C GLU A 235 2.45 4.23 3.81
N PHE A 236 2.46 3.83 2.53
CA PHE A 236 1.27 3.24 1.92
C PHE A 236 1.03 1.82 2.44
N LEU A 237 2.08 1.01 2.53
CA LEU A 237 1.99 -0.37 3.01
C LEU A 237 1.56 -0.42 4.47
N PHE A 238 2.15 0.42 5.33
CA PHE A 238 1.79 0.54 6.74
C PHE A 238 0.30 0.85 6.97
N ARG A 239 -0.34 1.54 6.03
CA ARG A 239 -1.75 1.95 6.13
C ARG A 239 -2.71 0.89 5.62
N LEU A 240 -2.20 -0.21 5.05
CA LEU A 240 -2.99 -1.39 4.70
C LEU A 240 -3.10 -2.29 5.92
N GLY A 241 -4.33 -2.62 6.32
CA GLY A 241 -4.58 -3.61 7.36
C GLY A 241 -4.33 -5.02 6.85
N PHE A 242 -4.90 -5.34 5.70
CA PHE A 242 -4.78 -6.64 5.05
C PHE A 242 -4.45 -6.50 3.56
N VAL A 243 -3.63 -7.42 3.06
CA VAL A 243 -3.41 -7.64 1.63
C VAL A 243 -3.90 -9.04 1.28
N VAL A 244 -4.78 -9.14 0.29
CA VAL A 244 -5.49 -10.36 -0.06
C VAL A 244 -5.20 -10.69 -1.52
N GLU A 245 -4.42 -11.73 -1.79
CA GLU A 245 -4.14 -12.19 -3.15
C GLU A 245 -5.13 -13.29 -3.54
N VAL A 246 -5.94 -13.03 -4.56
CA VAL A 246 -6.96 -13.93 -5.08
C VAL A 246 -6.48 -14.56 -6.37
N THR A 247 -6.44 -15.89 -6.39
CA THR A 247 -6.10 -16.67 -7.57
C THR A 247 -7.24 -17.59 -7.96
N LYS A 248 -7.57 -17.55 -9.25
CA LYS A 248 -8.51 -18.45 -9.89
C LYS A 248 -7.75 -19.66 -10.46
N PRO A 249 -8.12 -20.90 -10.12
CA PRO A 249 -7.54 -22.09 -10.76
C PRO A 249 -7.76 -22.06 -12.27
N THR A 250 -6.73 -22.45 -13.03
CA THR A 250 -6.76 -22.48 -14.50
C THR A 250 -7.78 -23.47 -15.06
N SER A 251 -8.17 -24.47 -14.27
CA SER A 251 -9.21 -25.46 -14.60
C SER A 251 -10.63 -24.87 -14.68
N ILE A 252 -10.86 -23.68 -14.11
CA ILE A 252 -12.18 -23.05 -14.08
C ILE A 252 -12.33 -22.10 -15.27
N ALA A 253 -13.37 -22.33 -16.08
CA ALA A 253 -13.70 -21.49 -17.23
C ALA A 253 -13.90 -20.02 -16.82
N LEU A 254 -13.52 -19.07 -17.68
CA LEU A 254 -13.50 -17.63 -17.34
C LEU A 254 -14.86 -17.07 -16.90
N ASP A 255 -15.95 -17.61 -17.43
CA ASP A 255 -17.34 -17.23 -17.21
C ASP A 255 -18.02 -18.01 -16.08
N ASP A 256 -17.43 -19.11 -15.60
CA ASP A 256 -17.94 -19.90 -14.48
C ASP A 256 -17.72 -19.19 -13.14
N ARG A 257 -18.65 -18.29 -12.81
CA ARG A 257 -18.65 -17.52 -11.56
C ARG A 257 -18.79 -18.41 -10.33
N ASP A 258 -19.65 -19.43 -10.39
CA ASP A 258 -19.91 -20.32 -9.24
C ASP A 258 -18.75 -21.28 -8.98
N GLY A 259 -18.13 -21.81 -10.04
CA GLY A 259 -16.87 -22.54 -9.95
C GLY A 259 -15.76 -21.65 -9.40
N THR A 260 -15.65 -20.40 -9.87
CA THR A 260 -14.67 -19.44 -9.34
C THR A 260 -14.91 -19.16 -7.86
N LYS A 261 -16.17 -18.98 -7.45
CA LYS A 261 -16.56 -18.75 -6.06
C LYS A 261 -16.15 -19.92 -5.15
N ARG A 262 -16.32 -21.15 -5.61
CA ARG A 262 -16.02 -22.37 -4.83
C ARG A 262 -14.53 -22.71 -4.80
N GLU A 263 -13.83 -22.49 -5.91
CA GLU A 263 -12.49 -23.04 -6.13
C GLU A 263 -11.37 -22.00 -6.03
N MET A 264 -11.68 -20.70 -5.94
CA MET A 264 -10.65 -19.67 -5.76
C MET A 264 -9.75 -19.94 -4.55
N LEU A 265 -8.47 -19.64 -4.69
CA LEU A 265 -7.52 -19.64 -3.59
C LEU A 265 -7.28 -18.19 -3.16
N VAL A 266 -7.43 -17.95 -1.86
CA VAL A 266 -7.32 -16.63 -1.26
C VAL A 266 -6.21 -16.67 -0.23
N ALA A 267 -5.14 -15.93 -0.49
CA ALA A 267 -4.07 -15.73 0.48
C ALA A 267 -4.25 -14.40 1.18
N ILE A 268 -4.37 -14.43 2.51
CA ILE A 268 -4.59 -13.25 3.34
C ILE A 268 -3.31 -13.00 4.12
N SER A 269 -2.77 -11.80 3.97
CA SER A 269 -1.52 -11.39 4.60
C SER A 269 -1.71 -10.09 5.37
N ARG A 270 -0.90 -9.90 6.41
CA ARG A 270 -0.71 -8.62 7.09
C ARG A 270 0.59 -7.98 6.65
N VAL A 271 0.64 -6.66 6.74
CA VAL A 271 1.87 -5.92 6.50
C VAL A 271 2.66 -5.87 7.80
N GLU A 272 3.89 -6.40 7.77
CA GLU A 272 4.82 -6.37 8.88
C GLU A 272 6.02 -5.51 8.54
N MET A 273 6.58 -4.84 9.54
CA MET A 273 7.81 -4.07 9.39
C MET A 273 9.01 -4.96 9.69
N VAL A 274 10.00 -4.94 8.80
CA VAL A 274 11.29 -5.61 8.97
C VAL A 274 12.39 -4.59 9.27
N PRO A 275 13.45 -4.99 10.01
CA PRO A 275 14.49 -4.05 10.44
C PRO A 275 15.25 -3.38 9.30
N ASP A 276 15.43 -4.09 8.19
CA ASP A 276 16.26 -3.66 7.09
C ASP A 276 15.44 -3.21 5.88
N SER A 277 15.72 -2.00 5.41
CA SER A 277 15.14 -1.48 4.18
C SER A 277 15.79 -2.15 2.96
N ARG A 278 14.97 -2.58 2.02
CA ARG A 278 15.40 -3.20 0.76
C ARG A 278 14.87 -2.44 -0.45
N ILE A 279 15.52 -2.65 -1.59
CA ILE A 279 15.08 -2.16 -2.89
C ILE A 279 14.59 -3.35 -3.69
N GLU A 280 13.36 -3.26 -4.17
CA GLU A 280 12.73 -4.31 -4.98
C GLU A 280 12.50 -3.77 -6.39
N GLU A 281 12.79 -4.59 -7.39
CA GLU A 281 12.34 -4.33 -8.75
C GLU A 281 10.84 -4.60 -8.83
N VAL A 282 10.10 -3.66 -9.40
CA VAL A 282 8.66 -3.80 -9.61
C VAL A 282 8.41 -4.11 -11.07
N GLN A 283 7.67 -5.18 -11.29
CA GLN A 283 7.13 -5.58 -12.59
C GLN A 283 5.61 -5.47 -12.55
N ASN A 284 5.00 -5.39 -13.73
CA ASN A 284 3.56 -5.54 -13.85
C ASN A 284 3.12 -6.96 -13.46
N ARG A 285 1.80 -7.18 -13.35
CA ARG A 285 1.24 -8.44 -12.87
C ARG A 285 1.59 -9.66 -13.73
N ASP A 286 1.84 -9.47 -15.01
CA ASP A 286 2.18 -10.54 -15.92
C ASP A 286 3.69 -10.81 -16.00
N GLY A 287 4.52 -9.96 -15.38
CA GLY A 287 5.97 -10.11 -15.32
C GLY A 287 6.69 -9.79 -16.63
N ASP A 288 5.98 -9.25 -17.63
CA ASP A 288 6.52 -8.94 -18.96
C ASP A 288 7.04 -7.50 -19.09
N ALA A 289 6.65 -6.60 -18.17
CA ALA A 289 7.13 -5.23 -18.16
C ALA A 289 7.69 -4.81 -16.80
N ARG A 290 8.93 -4.31 -16.80
CA ARG A 290 9.55 -3.64 -15.65
C ARG A 290 8.99 -2.22 -15.50
N LEU A 291 8.53 -1.87 -14.30
CA LEU A 291 7.89 -0.59 -13.99
C LEU A 291 8.82 0.38 -13.24
N GLY A 292 9.81 -0.15 -12.53
CA GLY A 292 10.77 0.64 -11.76
C GLY A 292 11.24 -0.08 -10.51
N HIS A 293 11.53 0.69 -9.47
CA HIS A 293 11.95 0.15 -8.17
C HIS A 293 11.18 0.79 -7.03
N ILE A 294 10.88 0.01 -6.00
CA ILE A 294 10.40 0.51 -4.73
C ILE A 294 11.46 0.30 -3.65
N ARG A 295 11.45 1.17 -2.65
CA ARG A 295 12.17 0.99 -1.40
C ARG A 295 11.14 0.70 -0.32
N THR A 296 11.34 -0.39 0.41
CA THR A 296 10.45 -0.75 1.51
C THR A 296 11.19 -1.45 2.65
N SER A 297 10.69 -1.24 3.85
CA SER A 297 11.07 -1.93 5.09
C SER A 297 9.89 -2.77 5.59
N HIS A 298 8.97 -3.16 4.70
CA HIS A 298 7.81 -3.98 5.05
C HIS A 298 7.76 -5.28 4.26
N THR A 299 7.27 -6.34 4.88
CA THR A 299 6.99 -7.65 4.27
C THR A 299 5.52 -8.00 4.44
N LEU A 300 5.05 -8.96 3.65
CA LEU A 300 3.73 -9.55 3.84
C LEU A 300 3.90 -10.82 4.66
N GLU A 301 3.34 -10.85 5.86
CA GLU A 301 3.21 -12.05 6.67
C GLU A 301 1.90 -12.74 6.27
N PRO A 302 1.96 -13.93 5.64
CA PRO A 302 0.77 -14.71 5.38
C PRO A 302 0.15 -15.17 6.70
N ILE A 303 -1.14 -14.90 6.90
CA ILE A 303 -1.87 -15.35 8.10
C ILE A 303 -2.89 -16.43 7.79
N ALA A 304 -3.31 -16.56 6.52
CA ALA A 304 -4.20 -17.61 6.07
C ALA A 304 -4.10 -17.86 4.57
N ILE A 305 -4.30 -19.12 4.17
CA ILE A 305 -4.57 -19.51 2.78
C ILE A 305 -5.88 -20.29 2.80
N VAL A 306 -6.90 -19.73 2.18
CA VAL A 306 -8.28 -20.23 2.26
C VAL A 306 -8.77 -20.59 0.86
N LYS A 307 -9.37 -21.78 0.73
CA LYS A 307 -10.07 -22.18 -0.48
C LYS A 307 -11.53 -21.75 -0.40
N GLY A 308 -12.01 -21.10 -1.46
CA GLY A 308 -13.38 -20.65 -1.62
C GLY A 308 -13.66 -19.27 -1.05
N CYS A 309 -14.64 -18.61 -1.65
CA CYS A 309 -15.01 -17.22 -1.36
C CYS A 309 -15.66 -17.04 0.01
N ASP A 310 -16.64 -17.88 0.37
CA ASP A 310 -17.43 -17.68 1.59
C ASP A 310 -16.58 -17.90 2.87
N PRO A 311 -15.75 -18.96 2.98
CA PRO A 311 -14.86 -19.11 4.14
C PRO A 311 -13.81 -17.98 4.23
N ALA A 312 -13.25 -17.56 3.10
CA ALA A 312 -12.26 -16.49 3.06
C ALA A 312 -12.87 -15.13 3.47
N ALA A 313 -14.06 -14.81 2.97
CA ALA A 313 -14.81 -13.62 3.36
C ALA A 313 -15.14 -13.63 4.86
N ARG A 314 -15.56 -14.79 5.39
CA ARG A 314 -15.85 -14.96 6.82
C ARG A 314 -14.62 -14.71 7.67
N PHE A 315 -13.51 -15.36 7.34
CA PHE A 315 -12.23 -15.17 8.03
C PHE A 315 -11.82 -13.70 8.03
N LEU A 316 -11.80 -13.07 6.85
CA LEU A 316 -11.37 -11.68 6.73
C LEU A 316 -12.29 -10.70 7.47
N ALA A 317 -13.61 -10.91 7.42
CA ALA A 317 -14.56 -10.05 8.15
C ALA A 317 -14.38 -10.15 9.67
N HIS A 318 -14.15 -11.36 10.21
CA HIS A 318 -13.88 -11.54 11.64
C HIS A 318 -12.55 -10.90 12.04
N GLU A 319 -11.51 -11.03 11.21
CA GLU A 319 -10.23 -10.37 11.44
C GLU A 319 -10.36 -8.84 11.39
N ILE A 320 -11.06 -8.29 10.39
CA ILE A 320 -11.33 -6.85 10.33
C ILE A 320 -12.09 -6.37 11.58
N MET A 321 -13.12 -7.11 12.01
CA MET A 321 -13.89 -6.76 13.20
C MET A 321 -13.03 -6.79 14.47
N ALA A 322 -12.22 -7.83 14.65
CA ALA A 322 -11.37 -8.02 15.83
C ALA A 322 -10.28 -6.93 15.94
N HIS A 323 -9.64 -6.55 14.82
CA HIS A 323 -8.51 -5.61 14.84
C HIS A 323 -8.92 -4.14 14.75
N PHE A 324 -10.00 -3.83 14.04
CA PHE A 324 -10.35 -2.44 13.72
C PHE A 324 -11.66 -1.98 14.36
N SER A 325 -12.54 -2.88 14.80
CA SER A 325 -13.79 -2.54 15.49
C SER A 325 -14.02 -3.40 16.74
N PRO A 326 -13.06 -3.42 17.70
CA PRO A 326 -13.20 -4.20 18.94
C PRO A 326 -14.41 -3.75 19.78
N ASP A 327 -14.84 -2.48 19.66
CA ASP A 327 -16.09 -1.98 20.27
C ASP A 327 -17.35 -2.72 19.78
N VAL A 328 -17.35 -3.17 18.53
CA VAL A 328 -18.44 -3.97 17.94
C VAL A 328 -18.26 -5.44 18.30
N ALA A 329 -17.04 -5.98 18.18
CA ALA A 329 -16.74 -7.35 18.56
C ALA A 329 -17.14 -7.67 20.01
N ALA A 330 -16.90 -6.72 20.93
CA ALA A 330 -17.27 -6.83 22.35
C ALA A 330 -18.79 -6.94 22.60
N LYS A 331 -19.63 -6.51 21.64
CA LYS A 331 -21.10 -6.64 21.74
C LYS A 331 -21.64 -7.99 21.27
N ILE A 332 -20.81 -8.78 20.58
CA ILE A 332 -21.20 -10.07 19.98
C ILE A 332 -20.20 -11.18 20.34
N PRO A 333 -19.82 -11.35 21.62
CA PRO A 333 -18.77 -12.28 22.01
C PRO A 333 -19.09 -13.71 21.61
N GLU A 334 -20.36 -14.13 21.65
CA GLU A 334 -20.78 -15.48 21.26
C GLU A 334 -20.56 -15.73 19.77
N ALA A 335 -20.82 -14.74 18.91
CA ALA A 335 -20.59 -14.86 17.47
C ALA A 335 -19.09 -14.92 17.15
N MET A 336 -18.28 -14.11 17.83
CA MET A 336 -16.83 -14.14 17.68
C MET A 336 -16.23 -15.46 18.17
N GLN A 337 -16.72 -16.01 19.28
CA GLN A 337 -16.30 -17.30 19.83
C GLN A 337 -16.74 -18.48 18.95
N ALA A 338 -17.94 -18.41 18.36
CA ALA A 338 -18.43 -19.45 17.46
C ALA A 338 -17.55 -19.64 16.20
N PHE A 339 -16.82 -18.60 15.78
CA PHE A 339 -15.87 -18.67 14.67
C PHE A 339 -14.51 -19.26 15.06
N ALA A 340 -14.17 -19.34 16.36
CA ALA A 340 -12.85 -19.78 16.81
C ALA A 340 -12.43 -21.18 16.29
N PRO A 341 -13.31 -22.21 16.23
CA PRO A 341 -12.94 -23.51 15.65
C PRO A 341 -12.62 -23.43 14.16
N GLU A 342 -13.39 -22.65 13.40
CA GLU A 342 -13.15 -22.46 11.96
C GLU A 342 -11.85 -21.70 11.72
N ARG A 343 -11.58 -20.66 12.53
CA ARG A 343 -10.31 -19.94 12.53
C ARG A 343 -9.12 -20.88 12.79
N GLN A 344 -9.22 -21.70 13.83
CA GLN A 344 -8.16 -22.64 14.19
C GLN A 344 -7.89 -23.64 13.04
N ALA A 345 -8.94 -24.18 12.42
CA ALA A 345 -8.79 -25.09 11.29
C ALA A 345 -8.10 -24.41 10.09
N ILE A 346 -8.41 -23.15 9.82
CA ILE A 346 -7.73 -22.35 8.78
C ILE A 346 -6.26 -22.12 9.12
N GLU A 347 -5.94 -21.76 10.36
CA GLU A 347 -4.56 -21.54 10.82
C GLU A 347 -3.74 -22.84 10.79
N GLU A 348 -4.34 -23.99 11.10
CA GLU A 348 -3.71 -25.32 10.99
C GLU A 348 -3.47 -25.70 9.53
N ALA A 349 -4.46 -25.54 8.65
CA ALA A 349 -4.32 -25.80 7.22
C ALA A 349 -3.26 -24.87 6.59
N HIS A 350 -3.23 -23.60 6.99
CA HIS A 350 -2.24 -22.64 6.56
C HIS A 350 -0.81 -23.07 6.95
N ARG A 351 -0.59 -23.46 8.21
CA ARG A 351 0.69 -23.97 8.68
C ARG A 351 1.13 -25.21 7.89
N ALA A 352 0.24 -26.16 7.68
CA ALA A 352 0.54 -27.35 6.89
C ALA A 352 0.96 -27.02 5.44
N ILE A 353 0.36 -25.99 4.82
CA ILE A 353 0.77 -25.50 3.49
C ILE A 353 2.16 -24.87 3.54
N LEU A 354 2.48 -24.07 4.56
CA LEU A 354 3.81 -23.49 4.72
C LEU A 354 4.87 -24.57 4.93
N ASP A 355 4.60 -25.56 5.78
CA ASP A 355 5.51 -26.68 6.04
C ASP A 355 5.74 -27.55 4.80
N GLN A 356 4.70 -27.74 3.98
CA GLN A 356 4.85 -28.45 2.70
C GLN A 356 5.71 -27.64 1.73
N ARG A 357 5.51 -26.32 1.65
CA ARG A 357 6.30 -25.44 0.77
C ARG A 357 7.76 -25.37 1.18
N ALA A 358 8.04 -25.32 2.48
CA ALA A 358 9.40 -25.36 2.98
C ALA A 358 10.11 -26.65 2.53
N ARG A 359 9.44 -27.80 2.69
CA ARG A 359 9.95 -29.10 2.23
C ARG A 359 10.15 -29.18 0.72
N ASP A 360 9.17 -28.69 -0.05
CA ASP A 360 9.26 -28.67 -1.52
C ASP A 360 10.41 -27.76 -2.00
N HIS A 361 10.63 -26.63 -1.32
CA HIS A 361 11.72 -25.72 -1.61
C HIS A 361 13.08 -26.34 -1.33
N GLU A 362 13.25 -26.96 -0.16
CA GLU A 362 14.46 -27.70 0.19
C GLU A 362 14.74 -28.81 -0.82
N ALA A 363 13.72 -29.59 -1.20
CA ALA A 363 13.85 -30.62 -2.22
C ALA A 363 14.30 -30.02 -3.58
N ALA A 364 13.76 -28.87 -3.98
CA ALA A 364 14.18 -28.18 -5.20
C ALA A 364 15.62 -27.67 -5.14
N MET A 365 16.08 -27.16 -3.99
CA MET A 365 17.47 -26.74 -3.79
C MET A 365 18.44 -27.93 -3.87
N VAL A 366 18.08 -29.06 -3.26
CA VAL A 366 18.89 -30.30 -3.35
C VAL A 366 18.96 -30.78 -4.80
N ALA A 367 17.82 -30.82 -5.51
CA ALA A 367 17.78 -31.22 -6.92
C ALA A 367 18.63 -30.28 -7.81
N ALA A 368 18.62 -28.98 -7.54
CA ALA A 368 19.47 -28.01 -8.24
C ALA A 368 20.97 -28.24 -7.94
N ALA A 369 21.32 -28.48 -6.67
CA ALA A 369 22.70 -28.78 -6.27
C ALA A 369 23.20 -30.09 -6.91
N GLU A 370 22.35 -31.12 -7.00
CA GLU A 370 22.66 -32.37 -7.66
C GLU A 370 22.91 -32.18 -9.16
N ALA A 371 22.06 -31.40 -9.83
CA ALA A 371 22.19 -31.12 -11.25
C ALA A 371 23.46 -30.32 -11.60
N GLU A 372 23.91 -29.42 -10.71
CA GLU A 372 25.07 -28.54 -10.97
C GLU A 372 26.40 -29.12 -10.47
N TYR A 373 26.40 -29.82 -9.34
CA TYR A 373 27.62 -30.25 -8.63
C TYR A 373 27.70 -31.76 -8.38
N GLY A 374 26.66 -32.53 -8.73
CA GLY A 374 26.60 -33.98 -8.56
C GLY A 374 26.04 -34.43 -7.21
N PRO A 375 25.72 -35.74 -7.08
CA PRO A 375 24.96 -36.29 -5.96
C PRO A 375 25.69 -36.21 -4.60
N ASP A 376 27.02 -36.37 -4.60
CA ASP A 376 27.82 -36.30 -3.37
C ASP A 376 27.80 -34.90 -2.75
N TYR A 377 27.85 -33.86 -3.59
CA TYR A 377 27.74 -32.47 -3.14
C TYR A 377 26.31 -32.16 -2.68
N ALA A 378 25.29 -32.64 -3.38
CA ALA A 378 23.89 -32.45 -2.98
C ALA A 378 23.58 -33.07 -1.62
N ALA A 379 24.11 -34.27 -1.34
CA ALA A 379 23.97 -34.93 -0.04
C ALA A 379 24.70 -34.14 1.07
N HIS A 380 25.91 -33.65 0.80
CA HIS A 380 26.63 -32.78 1.73
C HIS A 380 25.88 -31.46 1.97
N PHE A 381 25.31 -30.86 0.92
CA PHE A 381 24.55 -29.63 0.99
C PHE A 381 23.27 -29.79 1.84
N ALA A 382 22.51 -30.85 1.58
CA ALA A 382 21.32 -31.18 2.37
C ALA A 382 21.63 -31.39 3.85
N ALA A 383 22.73 -32.10 4.17
CA ALA A 383 23.09 -32.43 5.54
C ALA A 383 23.66 -31.25 6.36
N ASN A 384 24.23 -30.24 5.70
CA ASN A 384 25.00 -29.19 6.39
C ASN A 384 24.48 -27.75 6.15
N HIS A 385 23.60 -27.54 5.16
CA HIS A 385 23.18 -26.21 4.73
C HIS A 385 21.66 -26.00 4.68
N LEU A 386 20.86 -27.05 4.84
CA LEU A 386 19.41 -26.96 4.98
C LEU A 386 19.05 -27.21 6.45
N ASP A 387 18.28 -26.30 7.02
CA ASP A 387 17.77 -26.35 8.39
C ASP A 387 16.46 -25.56 8.36
N GLY A 388 15.31 -26.23 8.45
CA GLY A 388 13.99 -25.74 8.02
C GLY A 388 13.67 -24.27 8.35
N ASP A 389 14.11 -23.75 9.50
CA ASP A 389 13.86 -22.37 9.94
C ASP A 389 14.89 -21.32 9.42
N ARG A 390 16.03 -21.78 8.87
CA ARG A 390 17.17 -20.96 8.41
C ARG A 390 17.49 -21.11 6.92
N SER A 391 16.89 -22.10 6.25
CA SER A 391 16.92 -22.21 4.79
C SER A 391 16.35 -20.91 4.17
N PRO A 392 16.98 -20.32 3.13
CA PRO A 392 16.53 -19.06 2.55
C PRO A 392 15.05 -19.11 2.15
N ASN A 393 14.20 -18.38 2.89
CA ASN A 393 12.76 -18.49 2.76
C ASN A 393 12.28 -17.88 1.42
N PRO A 394 11.48 -18.57 0.58
CA PRO A 394 11.04 -18.08 -0.72
C PRO A 394 9.88 -17.08 -0.67
N LEU A 395 9.55 -16.45 0.47
CA LEU A 395 8.38 -15.57 0.66
C LEU A 395 8.33 -14.30 -0.25
N GLY A 396 9.26 -14.13 -1.19
CA GLY A 396 9.21 -13.13 -2.26
C GLY A 396 8.59 -13.62 -3.58
N VAL A 397 8.31 -14.92 -3.74
CA VAL A 397 7.69 -15.45 -4.96
C VAL A 397 6.16 -15.40 -4.81
N PRO A 398 5.42 -14.75 -5.72
CA PRO A 398 3.96 -14.73 -5.68
C PRO A 398 3.44 -16.17 -5.58
N ILE A 399 2.41 -16.34 -4.75
CA ILE A 399 1.91 -17.62 -4.23
C ILE A 399 1.61 -18.65 -5.34
N LEU A 400 1.45 -18.21 -6.59
CA LEU A 400 1.13 -19.04 -7.75
C LEU A 400 1.69 -18.42 -9.06
N SER A 401 3.00 -18.53 -9.31
CA SER A 401 3.51 -18.44 -10.68
C SER A 401 4.24 -19.73 -11.07
N ASP A 402 3.80 -20.36 -12.16
CA ASP A 402 4.53 -21.41 -12.91
C ASP A 402 5.80 -20.86 -13.59
N ALA A 403 6.40 -19.80 -13.05
CA ALA A 403 7.54 -19.09 -13.61
C ALA A 403 8.83 -19.42 -12.84
N TRP A 404 9.09 -20.70 -12.59
CA TRP A 404 10.43 -21.18 -12.27
C TRP A 404 11.13 -21.58 -13.57
N ARG A 405 11.56 -20.58 -14.36
CA ARG A 405 12.55 -20.77 -15.43
C ARG A 405 13.80 -20.00 -15.06
N GLY A 406 14.70 -20.74 -14.42
CA GLY A 406 16.14 -20.56 -14.30
C GLY A 406 16.72 -19.15 -14.43
N GLN A 407 17.30 -18.67 -13.33
CA GLN A 407 18.65 -18.07 -13.34
C GLN A 407 19.12 -17.86 -11.89
N PHE A 408 19.73 -18.89 -11.29
CA PHE A 408 20.70 -18.65 -10.22
C PHE A 408 21.96 -18.08 -10.88
N ARG A 409 22.18 -16.78 -10.71
CA ARG A 409 23.51 -16.20 -10.80
C ARG A 409 23.74 -15.47 -9.49
N PHE A 410 24.29 -16.17 -8.49
CA PHE A 410 25.35 -15.72 -7.57
C PHE A 410 25.53 -16.78 -6.46
N PRO A 411 26.78 -17.11 -6.07
CA PRO A 411 27.07 -18.18 -5.12
C PRO A 411 26.84 -17.73 -3.67
N CYS A 412 26.04 -18.51 -2.93
CA CYS A 412 26.16 -19.03 -1.55
C CYS A 412 26.95 -18.31 -0.43
N CYS A 413 27.58 -17.14 -0.61
CA CYS A 413 28.58 -16.63 0.34
C CYS A 413 28.27 -15.23 0.89
N ILE A 414 27.12 -15.00 1.53
CA ILE A 414 26.91 -13.78 2.37
C ILE A 414 26.27 -14.08 3.75
N ALA A 415 25.95 -15.33 4.10
CA ALA A 415 25.31 -15.63 5.38
C ALA A 415 26.23 -16.31 6.42
N THR A 416 27.50 -15.92 6.50
CA THR A 416 28.26 -16.10 7.76
C THR A 416 29.13 -14.86 7.99
N ARG A 417 28.96 -14.22 9.14
CA ARG A 417 29.86 -13.17 9.62
C ARG A 417 31.26 -13.77 9.80
N ALA A 418 32.10 -13.67 8.77
CA ALA A 418 33.53 -13.84 8.87
C ALA A 418 34.22 -12.72 8.08
N ILE A 419 35.22 -12.15 8.72
CA ILE A 419 35.93 -10.93 8.35
C ILE A 419 36.55 -11.05 6.95
N SER A 420 36.40 -9.98 6.17
CA SER A 420 37.17 -9.63 4.98
C SER A 420 38.59 -10.21 4.95
N LYS A 421 38.87 -11.05 3.96
CA LYS A 421 40.17 -11.09 3.28
C LYS A 421 39.96 -11.26 1.78
N THR A 422 40.33 -10.20 1.08
CA THR A 422 40.68 -10.14 -0.33
C THR A 422 41.39 -11.41 -0.80
N LEU A 423 40.81 -12.12 -1.77
CA LEU A 423 41.53 -13.09 -2.59
C LEU A 423 41.50 -12.61 -4.04
N THR A 424 42.61 -11.96 -4.38
CA THR A 424 43.08 -11.65 -5.73
C THR A 424 43.14 -12.91 -6.60
N ALA A 425 42.78 -12.73 -7.86
CA ALA A 425 42.89 -13.72 -8.93
C ALA A 425 44.27 -14.39 -8.99
N ALA A 426 44.28 -15.72 -9.13
CA ALA A 426 45.39 -16.47 -9.70
C ALA A 426 44.81 -17.68 -10.48
N PRO A 427 45.25 -17.92 -11.72
CA PRO A 427 44.80 -19.05 -12.53
C PRO A 427 45.61 -20.29 -12.14
N ALA A 428 44.93 -21.38 -11.78
CA ALA A 428 45.58 -22.67 -11.59
C ALA A 428 44.85 -23.74 -12.39
N VAL A 429 45.55 -24.16 -13.44
CA VAL A 429 45.40 -25.37 -14.24
C VAL A 429 45.19 -26.58 -13.33
N TYR A 430 44.24 -27.46 -13.67
CA TYR A 430 44.44 -28.90 -13.44
C TYR A 430 43.95 -29.70 -14.65
N ARG A 431 44.92 -30.36 -15.29
CA ARG A 431 44.76 -31.53 -16.15
C ARG A 431 44.58 -32.75 -15.22
N GLY A 432 43.75 -33.69 -15.65
CA GLY A 432 43.57 -35.01 -15.04
C GLY A 432 42.29 -35.62 -15.56
#